data_AF-A0A1X9QM84-F1
#
_entry.id   AF-A0A1X9QM84-F1
#
_cell.length_a   1.000
_cell.length_b   1.000
_cell.length_c   1.000
_cell.angle_alpha   90.00
_cell.angle_beta   90.00
_cell.angle_gamma   90.00
#
_symmetry.space_group_name_H-M   'P 1'
#
loop_
_entity.id
_entity.type
_entity.pdbx_description
1 polymer ?
#
loop_
_entity_poly.entity_id
_entity_poly.type
_entity_poly.pdbx_seq_one_letter_code
_entity_poly.pdbx_strand_id
1 'polypeptide(L)'
;SYQIEGAATADGRGPSIWDTYCRQKGKIANGDTGDIACDHYHRYVEDVALLRDLGVNAYRFSISWPRLLPRGRGKLNPLGATFYDRLIDELLAAGIEPWICLYHWDLP
;
A
#
# COMPACT_ATOMS: atom_id res chain seq x y z
N SER A 1 1.52 2.94 1.79
CA SER A 1 1.84 1.78 0.95
C SER A 1 2.91 0.90 1.57
N TYR A 2 4.20 1.05 1.23
CA TYR A 2 5.25 0.02 1.48
C TYR A 2 5.38 -0.44 2.94
N GLN A 3 5.13 0.46 3.89
CA GLN A 3 5.24 0.18 5.32
C GLN A 3 4.15 -0.75 5.88
N ILE A 4 2.98 -0.85 5.23
CA ILE A 4 1.81 -1.55 5.79
C ILE A 4 1.19 -2.57 4.83
N GLU A 5 1.24 -2.32 3.51
CA GLU A 5 0.51 -3.14 2.53
C GLU A 5 0.98 -4.59 2.49
N GLY A 6 2.28 -4.81 2.39
CA GLY A 6 2.80 -6.12 2.00
C GLY A 6 2.39 -6.50 0.59
N ALA A 7 2.26 -7.81 0.36
CA ALA A 7 1.90 -8.38 -0.94
C ALA A 7 2.78 -7.82 -2.08
N ALA A 8 4.09 -7.72 -1.81
CA ALA A 8 5.03 -6.96 -2.63
C ALA A 8 5.16 -7.47 -4.07
N THR A 9 4.86 -8.76 -4.30
CA THR A 9 4.90 -9.42 -5.62
C THR A 9 3.53 -9.92 -6.10
N ALA A 10 2.45 -9.60 -5.38
CA ALA A 10 1.11 -10.03 -5.73
C ALA A 10 0.49 -9.13 -6.82
N ASP A 11 -0.46 -9.71 -7.57
CA ASP A 11 -1.37 -8.98 -8.46
C ASP A 11 -0.67 -8.00 -9.41
N GLY A 12 0.51 -8.37 -9.89
CA GLY A 12 1.25 -7.61 -10.90
C GLY A 12 1.98 -6.36 -10.40
N ARG A 13 2.09 -6.14 -9.08
CA ARG A 13 2.92 -5.07 -8.52
C ARG A 13 4.39 -5.23 -8.96
N GLY A 14 4.99 -4.16 -9.46
CA GLY A 14 6.43 -4.09 -9.74
C GLY A 14 7.26 -3.84 -8.47
N PRO A 15 8.58 -4.05 -8.53
CA PRO A 15 9.46 -3.64 -7.43
C PRO A 15 9.53 -2.11 -7.32
N SER A 16 9.80 -1.61 -6.12
CA SER A 16 10.25 -0.24 -5.86
C SER A 16 11.75 -0.21 -5.50
N ILE A 17 12.29 1.00 -5.39
CA ILE A 17 13.62 1.22 -4.80
C ILE A 17 13.74 0.66 -3.38
N TRP A 18 12.66 0.62 -2.59
CA TRP A 18 12.68 0.03 -1.24
C TRP A 18 12.71 -1.49 -1.26
N ASP A 19 12.02 -2.13 -2.22
CA ASP A 19 12.10 -3.59 -2.42
C ASP A 19 13.55 -4.01 -2.71
N THR A 20 14.30 -3.16 -3.43
CA THR A 20 15.73 -3.38 -3.72
C THR A 20 16.61 -3.02 -2.54
N TYR A 21 16.37 -1.89 -1.89
CA TYR A 21 17.19 -1.38 -0.79
C TYR A 21 17.15 -2.28 0.44
N CYS A 22 15.97 -2.77 0.84
CA CYS A 22 15.82 -3.62 2.01
C CYS A 22 16.55 -4.97 1.90
N ARG A 23 16.73 -5.47 0.68
CA ARG A 23 17.41 -6.75 0.41
C ARG A 23 18.92 -6.66 0.45
N GLN A 24 19.49 -5.46 0.56
CA GLN A 24 20.93 -5.27 0.68
C GLN A 24 21.40 -5.56 2.11
N LYS A 25 22.44 -6.39 2.26
CA LYS A 25 23.00 -6.76 3.56
C LYS A 25 23.39 -5.51 4.37
N GLY A 26 22.85 -5.39 5.58
CA GLY A 26 23.17 -4.31 6.52
C GLY A 26 22.48 -2.97 6.25
N LYS A 27 21.55 -2.88 5.28
CA LYS A 27 20.78 -1.65 5.05
C LYS A 27 19.59 -1.47 5.97
N ILE A 28 19.00 -2.58 6.43
CA ILE A 28 17.89 -2.61 7.39
C ILE A 28 18.37 -3.35 8.64
N ALA A 29 17.97 -2.86 9.80
CA ALA A 29 18.16 -3.59 11.05
C ALA A 29 17.52 -4.98 10.91
N ASN A 30 18.23 -6.03 11.33
CA ASN A 30 17.80 -7.44 11.20
C ASN A 30 17.56 -7.97 9.77
N GLY A 31 17.70 -7.14 8.73
CA GLY A 31 17.43 -7.53 7.35
C GLY A 31 15.93 -7.61 7.01
N ASP A 32 15.08 -6.88 7.74
CA ASP A 32 13.63 -6.88 7.53
C ASP A 32 13.23 -6.34 6.15
N THR A 33 12.10 -6.81 5.62
CA THR A 33 11.55 -6.39 4.32
C THR A 33 10.07 -5.99 4.43
N GLY A 34 9.60 -5.22 3.44
CA GLY A 34 8.17 -4.90 3.30
C GLY A 34 7.37 -5.97 2.56
N ASP A 35 7.87 -7.21 2.45
CA ASP A 35 7.22 -8.26 1.64
C ASP A 35 5.83 -8.62 2.18
N ILE A 36 5.71 -8.71 3.51
CA ILE A 36 4.46 -8.98 4.24
C ILE A 36 3.99 -7.73 5.00
N ALA A 37 4.90 -7.02 5.68
CA ALA A 37 4.57 -5.85 6.50
C ALA A 37 3.42 -6.12 7.49
N CYS A 38 2.38 -5.30 7.49
CA CYS A 38 1.16 -5.50 8.29
C CYS A 38 0.09 -6.32 7.55
N ASP A 39 0.36 -6.77 6.32
CA ASP A 39 -0.58 -7.49 5.47
C ASP A 39 -1.88 -6.71 5.17
N HIS A 40 -1.80 -5.36 5.22
CA HIS A 40 -2.94 -4.47 4.97
C HIS A 40 -3.56 -4.68 3.59
N TYR A 41 -2.79 -5.17 2.60
CA TYR A 41 -3.33 -5.51 1.28
C TYR A 41 -4.50 -6.51 1.35
N HIS A 42 -4.43 -7.47 2.28
CA HIS A 42 -5.50 -8.45 2.50
C HIS A 42 -6.43 -8.07 3.66
N ARG A 43 -5.94 -7.29 4.62
CA ARG A 43 -6.63 -6.98 5.89
C ARG A 43 -7.30 -5.62 5.95
N TYR A 44 -7.29 -4.85 4.87
CA TYR A 44 -7.78 -3.46 4.89
C TYR A 44 -9.20 -3.31 5.46
N VAL A 45 -10.10 -4.28 5.28
CA VAL A 45 -11.46 -4.26 5.86
C VAL A 45 -11.40 -4.30 7.39
N GLU A 46 -10.54 -5.15 7.97
CA GLU A 46 -10.31 -5.21 9.42
C GLU A 46 -9.73 -3.88 9.92
N ASP A 47 -8.75 -3.33 9.19
CA ASP A 47 -8.12 -2.06 9.55
C ASP A 47 -9.08 -0.87 9.46
N VAL A 48 -9.97 -0.83 8.45
CA VAL A 48 -11.01 0.20 8.35
C VAL A 48 -12.02 0.08 9.49
N ALA A 49 -12.40 -1.14 9.88
CA ALA A 49 -13.27 -1.35 11.03
C ALA A 49 -12.63 -0.81 12.32
N LEU A 50 -11.32 -1.04 12.53
CA LEU A 50 -10.59 -0.47 13.66
C LEU A 50 -10.54 1.06 13.62
N LEU A 51 -10.35 1.67 12.45
CA LEU A 51 -10.37 3.13 12.30
C LEU A 51 -11.75 3.72 12.63
N ARG A 52 -12.83 3.05 12.20
CA ARG A 52 -14.19 3.44 12.54
C ARG A 52 -14.43 3.36 14.05
N ASP A 53 -14.02 2.27 14.68
CA ASP A 53 -14.19 2.07 16.13
C ASP A 53 -13.34 3.06 16.95
N LEU A 54 -12.20 3.50 16.41
CA LEU A 54 -11.38 4.58 16.97
C LEU A 54 -12.07 5.97 16.87
N GLY A 55 -13.03 6.14 15.95
CA GLY A 55 -13.80 7.37 15.77
C GLY A 55 -13.05 8.48 15.04
N VAL A 56 -12.13 8.14 14.14
CA VAL A 56 -11.43 9.13 13.30
C VAL A 56 -12.27 9.54 12.10
N ASN A 57 -12.12 10.80 11.67
CA ASN A 57 -12.86 11.33 10.53
C ASN A 57 -12.14 11.17 9.18
N ALA A 58 -10.83 10.90 9.20
CA ALA A 58 -10.02 10.80 8.00
C ALA A 58 -8.92 9.76 8.17
N TYR A 59 -8.55 9.13 7.05
CA TYR A 59 -7.42 8.21 6.98
C TYR A 59 -6.47 8.62 5.87
N ARG A 60 -5.25 9.01 6.25
CA ARG A 60 -4.18 9.32 5.30
C ARG A 60 -3.42 8.05 4.93
N PHE A 61 -3.48 7.69 3.66
CA PHE A 61 -2.69 6.59 3.10
C PHE A 61 -1.97 7.03 1.82
N SER A 62 -0.97 6.25 1.40
CA SER A 62 -0.27 6.47 0.15
C SER A 62 -0.54 5.38 -0.86
N ILE A 63 -0.57 5.76 -2.13
CA ILE A 63 -0.69 4.85 -3.26
C ILE A 63 0.70 4.31 -3.61
N SER A 64 0.85 2.99 -3.68
CA SER A 64 2.04 2.35 -4.24
C SER A 64 2.10 2.58 -5.74
N TRP A 65 2.98 3.51 -6.18
CA TRP A 65 3.24 3.75 -7.60
C TRP A 65 3.51 2.44 -8.38
N PRO A 66 4.41 1.54 -7.96
CA PRO A 66 4.67 0.32 -8.73
C PRO A 66 3.52 -0.69 -8.68
N ARG A 67 2.51 -0.49 -7.82
CA ARG A 67 1.28 -1.29 -7.85
C ARG A 67 0.35 -0.82 -8.96
N LEU A 68 0.22 0.49 -9.18
CA LEU A 68 -0.57 1.06 -10.29
C LEU A 68 0.15 0.98 -11.63
N LEU A 69 1.44 1.34 -11.68
CA LEU A 69 2.26 1.35 -12.88
C LEU A 69 3.53 0.54 -12.61
N PRO A 70 3.54 -0.78 -12.86
CA PRO A 70 4.64 -1.67 -12.47
C PRO A 70 6.00 -1.36 -13.10
N ARG A 71 6.01 -0.60 -14.21
CA ARG A 71 7.24 -0.12 -14.88
C ARG A 71 7.48 1.38 -14.64
N GLY A 72 6.78 1.97 -13.67
CA GLY A 72 6.71 3.41 -13.40
C GLY A 72 5.98 4.27 -14.43
N ARG A 73 5.66 3.70 -15.60
CA ARG A 73 4.98 4.38 -16.70
C ARG A 73 4.20 3.39 -17.55
N GLY A 74 3.32 3.92 -18.39
CA GLY A 74 2.62 3.15 -19.41
C GLY A 74 1.35 2.50 -18.88
N LYS A 75 1.22 1.18 -19.06
CA LYS A 75 -0.03 0.46 -18.83
C LYS A 75 -0.35 0.38 -17.33
N LEU A 76 -1.56 0.81 -16.98
CA LEU A 76 -2.16 0.62 -15.66
C LEU A 76 -2.29 -0.88 -15.35
N ASN A 77 -1.93 -1.27 -14.13
CA ASN A 77 -2.24 -2.57 -13.57
C ASN A 77 -3.66 -2.54 -12.98
N PRO A 78 -4.65 -3.21 -13.60
CA PRO A 78 -6.04 -3.12 -13.17
C PRO A 78 -6.26 -3.71 -11.78
N LEU A 79 -5.60 -4.81 -11.42
CA LEU A 79 -5.76 -5.42 -10.09
C LEU A 79 -5.21 -4.50 -8.99
N GLY A 80 -4.09 -3.82 -9.27
CA GLY A 80 -3.54 -2.80 -8.41
C GLY A 80 -4.48 -1.62 -8.21
N ALA A 81 -5.15 -1.16 -9.26
CA ALA A 81 -6.16 -0.11 -9.18
C ALA A 81 -7.40 -0.57 -8.38
N THR A 82 -7.87 -1.80 -8.60
CA THR A 82 -9.02 -2.37 -7.88
C THR A 82 -8.77 -2.45 -6.37
N PHE A 83 -7.54 -2.69 -5.91
CA PHE A 83 -7.24 -2.65 -4.47
C PHE A 83 -7.56 -1.28 -3.86
N TYR A 84 -7.08 -0.19 -4.47
CA TYR A 84 -7.33 1.16 -3.94
C TYR A 84 -8.78 1.59 -4.09
N ASP A 85 -9.43 1.19 -5.19
CA ASP A 85 -10.87 1.39 -5.41
C ASP A 85 -11.68 0.81 -4.24
N ARG A 86 -11.44 -0.47 -3.90
CA ARG A 86 -12.10 -1.13 -2.76
C ARG A 86 -11.75 -0.52 -1.41
N LEU A 87 -10.50 -0.11 -1.19
CA LEU A 87 -10.09 0.56 0.06
C LEU A 87 -10.81 1.91 0.22
N ILE A 88 -10.88 2.70 -0.86
CA ILE A 88 -11.58 3.99 -0.86
C ILE A 88 -13.07 3.79 -0.61
N ASP A 89 -13.70 2.82 -1.29
CA ASP A 89 -15.11 2.49 -1.08
C ASP A 89 -15.38 2.09 0.38
N GLU A 90 -14.53 1.26 0.97
CA GLU A 90 -14.67 0.82 2.36
C GLU A 90 -14.52 1.98 3.36
N LEU A 91 -13.56 2.88 3.14
CA LEU A 91 -13.38 4.09 3.96
C LEU A 91 -14.62 5.00 3.88
N LEU A 92 -15.11 5.26 2.66
CA LEU A 92 -16.29 6.09 2.45
C LEU A 92 -17.55 5.46 3.06
N ALA A 93 -17.71 4.14 2.96
CA ALA A 93 -18.81 3.41 3.59
C ALA A 93 -18.75 3.49 5.13
N ALA A 94 -17.55 3.56 5.70
CA ALA A 94 -17.31 3.78 7.13
C ALA A 94 -17.45 5.26 7.57
N GLY A 95 -17.69 6.19 6.63
CA GLY A 95 -17.77 7.63 6.92
C GLY A 95 -16.40 8.29 7.17
N ILE A 96 -15.31 7.67 6.71
CA ILE A 96 -13.93 8.14 6.89
C ILE A 96 -13.43 8.75 5.58
N GLU A 97 -12.96 10.00 5.64
CA GLU A 97 -12.45 10.70 4.46
C GLU A 97 -11.07 10.15 4.02
N PRO A 98 -10.91 9.69 2.77
CA PRO A 98 -9.64 9.21 2.26
C PRO A 98 -8.70 10.38 1.93
N TRP A 99 -7.56 10.47 2.62
CA TRP A 99 -6.53 11.47 2.35
C TRP A 99 -5.36 10.86 1.60
N ILE A 100 -5.29 11.10 0.29
CA ILE A 100 -4.37 10.38 -0.60
C ILE A 100 -3.01 11.09 -0.69
N CYS A 101 -1.95 10.34 -0.43
CA CYS A 101 -0.57 10.71 -0.73
C CYS A 101 -0.07 9.97 -1.98
N LEU A 102 0.22 10.69 -3.06
CA LEU A 102 0.60 10.08 -4.33
C LEU A 102 1.99 9.44 -4.32
N TYR A 103 2.91 9.98 -3.51
CA TYR A 103 4.27 9.47 -3.43
C TYR A 103 4.76 9.44 -2.00
N HIS A 104 5.12 8.23 -1.54
CA HIS A 104 5.68 8.01 -0.21
C HIS A 104 6.89 7.07 -0.30
N TRP A 105 7.88 7.52 -1.07
CA TRP A 105 9.24 6.96 -1.21
C TRP A 105 9.35 5.65 -2.01
N ASP A 106 8.27 5.07 -2.48
CA ASP A 106 8.21 3.81 -3.22
C ASP A 106 8.29 4.01 -4.74
N LEU A 107 9.35 4.69 -5.20
CA LEU A 107 9.62 4.87 -6.63
C LEU A 107 9.82 3.50 -7.31
N PRO A 108 9.16 3.21 -8.45
CA PRO A 108 9.41 2.01 -9.26
C PRO A 108 10.84 1.90 -9.79
#